data_AF-A0A940VVL7-F1
#
_entry.id   AF-A0A940VVL7-F1
#
_cell.length_a   1.000
_cell.length_b   1.000
_cell.length_c   1.000
_cell.angle_alpha   90.00
_cell.angle_beta   90.00
_cell.angle_gamma   90.00
#
_symmetry.space_group_name_H-M   'P 1'
#
loop_
_entity.id
_entity.type
_entity.pdbx_description
1 polymer ?
#
loop_
_entity_poly.entity_id
_entity_poly.type
_entity_poly.pdbx_seq_one_letter_code
_entity_poly.pdbx_strand_id
1 'polypeptide(L)'
;MSTQSNKLHGGNVYAAIRSRGGGFGDFLDFSANINPLGLSPQVRSALLETMDAVMAYPDPDAVALKEAIALQYRVPVECIETGNGAVELMYLLCRILTPERVLTPSPT
;
A
#
# COMPACT_ATOMS: atom_id res chain seq x y z
N MET A 1 29.74 17.87 3.55
CA MET A 1 28.37 18.39 3.37
C MET A 1 27.44 17.19 3.30
N SER A 2 26.74 16.86 4.38
CA SER A 2 25.82 15.71 4.41
C SER A 2 24.56 16.07 3.62
N THR A 3 24.31 15.39 2.50
CA THR A 3 23.01 15.41 1.83
C THR A 3 21.97 14.82 2.77
N GLN A 4 21.21 15.66 3.47
CA GLN A 4 19.97 15.20 4.10
C GLN A 4 19.05 14.77 2.95
N SER A 5 18.90 13.46 2.77
CA SER A 5 17.84 12.87 1.94
C SER A 5 16.51 13.39 2.49
N ASN A 6 15.88 14.32 1.78
CA ASN A 6 14.59 14.86 2.15
C ASN A 6 13.56 13.73 2.00
N LYS A 7 13.25 13.04 3.10
CA LYS A 7 12.29 11.93 3.08
C LYS A 7 10.89 12.52 3.03
N LEU A 8 10.22 12.31 1.90
CA LEU A 8 8.91 12.88 1.61
C LEU A 8 7.76 12.24 2.42
N HIS A 9 8.00 11.10 3.09
CA HIS A 9 6.99 10.35 3.85
C HIS A 9 7.55 9.79 5.16
N GLY A 10 6.66 9.54 6.13
CA GLY A 10 7.00 8.86 7.39
C GLY A 10 7.09 7.32 7.27
N GLY A 11 7.10 6.61 8.40
CA GLY A 11 7.19 5.15 8.48
C GLY A 11 8.61 4.57 8.38
N ASN A 12 9.65 5.41 8.42
CA ASN A 12 11.04 4.96 8.26
C ASN A 12 11.70 4.60 9.59
N VAL A 13 11.13 3.62 10.31
CA VAL A 13 11.66 3.11 11.59
C VAL A 13 13.12 2.65 11.48
N TYR A 14 13.53 2.11 10.31
CA TYR A 14 14.92 1.72 10.06
C TYR A 14 15.92 2.85 10.23
N ALA A 15 15.56 4.09 9.85
CA ALA A 15 16.45 5.23 10.04
C ALA A 15 16.57 5.62 11.51
N ALA A 16 15.50 5.44 12.29
CA ALA A 16 15.52 5.63 13.73
C ALA A 16 16.45 4.57 14.38
N ILE A 17 16.30 3.30 13.99
CA ILE A 17 17.17 2.20 14.43
C ILE A 17 18.64 2.48 14.09
N ARG A 18 18.96 2.85 12.83
CA ARG A 18 20.34 3.14 12.42
C ARG A 18 20.97 4.33 13.16
N SER A 19 20.17 5.33 13.53
CA SER A 19 20.69 6.55 14.16
C SER A 19 20.73 6.50 15.68
N ARG A 20 19.85 5.73 16.32
CA ARG A 20 19.69 5.68 17.78
C ARG A 20 19.98 4.31 18.41
N GLY A 21 20.20 3.27 17.60
CA GLY A 21 20.30 1.88 18.08
C GLY A 21 18.92 1.28 18.40
N GLY A 22 18.90 0.07 18.95
CA GLY A 22 17.69 -0.67 19.30
C GLY A 22 17.13 -1.54 18.17
N GLY A 23 15.92 -2.07 18.37
CA GLY A 23 15.15 -2.86 17.41
C GLY A 23 13.74 -2.31 17.20
N PHE A 24 12.93 -3.01 16.39
CA PHE A 24 11.58 -2.54 16.03
C PHE A 24 10.65 -2.33 17.23
N GLY A 25 10.82 -3.09 18.32
CA GLY A 25 10.02 -2.95 19.53
C GLY A 25 10.36 -1.73 20.39
N ASP A 26 11.48 -1.06 20.14
CA ASP A 26 11.96 0.08 20.93
C ASP A 26 11.40 1.43 20.41
N PHE A 27 10.73 1.42 19.26
CA PHE A 27 10.19 2.61 18.62
C PHE A 27 8.68 2.55 18.53
N LEU A 28 8.02 3.51 19.19
CA LEU A 28 6.61 3.78 18.96
C LEU A 28 6.48 4.76 17.79
N ASP A 29 6.18 4.23 16.60
CA ASP A 29 6.15 4.99 15.35
C ASP A 29 4.81 5.69 15.12
N PHE A 30 4.77 7.02 15.33
CA PHE A 30 3.63 7.90 15.00
C PHE A 30 3.75 8.56 13.62
N SER A 31 4.75 8.20 12.82
CA SER A 31 4.98 8.84 11.52
C SER A 31 4.24 8.17 10.36
N ALA A 32 3.58 7.04 10.59
CA ALA A 32 2.76 6.35 9.61
C ALA A 32 1.37 6.01 10.17
N ASN A 33 0.35 6.16 9.33
CA ASN A 33 -1.05 5.92 9.69
C ASN A 33 -1.42 4.45 9.48
N ILE A 34 -0.86 3.56 10.33
CA ILE A 34 -1.15 2.13 10.30
C ILE A 34 -2.17 1.78 11.39
N ASN A 35 -3.07 0.83 11.12
CA ASN A 35 -4.03 0.37 12.10
C ASN A 35 -3.32 -0.25 13.33
N PRO A 36 -3.46 0.31 14.54
CA PRO A 36 -2.76 -0.18 15.73
C PRO A 36 -3.27 -1.53 16.23
N LEU A 37 -4.43 -2.00 15.76
CA LEU A 37 -4.95 -3.35 16.06
C LEU A 37 -4.16 -4.46 15.35
N GLY A 38 -3.30 -4.10 14.39
CA GLY A 38 -2.46 -5.03 13.65
C GLY A 38 -3.21 -5.80 12.57
N LEU A 39 -2.62 -6.90 12.13
CA LEU A 39 -3.13 -7.75 11.05
C LEU A 39 -4.42 -8.48 11.49
N SER A 40 -5.46 -8.41 10.66
CA SER A 40 -6.70 -9.18 10.87
C SER A 40 -6.40 -10.68 11.03
N PRO A 41 -7.00 -11.36 12.02
CA PRO A 41 -6.82 -12.81 12.19
C PRO A 41 -7.19 -13.61 10.95
N GLN A 42 -8.24 -13.20 10.22
CA GLN A 42 -8.66 -13.87 8.99
C GLN A 42 -7.62 -13.73 7.88
N VAL A 43 -7.02 -12.55 7.74
CA VAL A 43 -5.93 -12.32 6.77
C VAL A 43 -4.69 -13.11 7.15
N ARG A 44 -4.35 -13.18 8.44
CA ARG A 44 -3.24 -14.01 8.94
C ARG A 44 -3.45 -15.48 8.56
N SER A 45 -4.62 -16.05 8.81
CA SER A 45 -4.91 -17.44 8.46
C SER A 45 -4.82 -17.67 6.97
N ALA A 46 -5.45 -16.81 6.15
CA ALA A 46 -5.40 -16.93 4.69
C ALA A 46 -3.96 -16.90 4.14
N LEU A 47 -3.11 -16.00 4.66
CA LEU A 47 -1.69 -15.95 4.26
C LEU A 47 -0.93 -17.22 4.63
N LEU A 48 -1.16 -17.78 5.81
CA LEU A 48 -0.51 -19.01 6.26
C LEU A 48 -0.98 -20.23 5.46
N GLU A 49 -2.27 -20.32 5.17
CA GLU A 49 -2.88 -21.42 4.41
C GLU A 49 -2.48 -21.41 2.93
N THR A 50 -2.16 -20.25 2.38
CA THR A 50 -1.85 -20.07 0.94
C THR A 50 -0.39 -19.69 0.69
N MET A 51 0.49 -19.82 1.67
CA MET A 51 1.88 -19.36 1.56
C MET A 51 2.60 -19.97 0.35
N ASP A 52 2.36 -21.24 0.04
CA ASP A 52 3.00 -21.93 -1.09
C ASP A 52 2.55 -21.42 -2.47
N ALA A 53 1.45 -20.65 -2.54
CA ALA A 53 0.95 -20.07 -3.79
C ALA A 53 1.92 -19.05 -4.40
N VAL A 54 2.85 -18.49 -3.61
CA VAL A 54 3.87 -17.54 -4.09
C VAL A 54 4.83 -18.14 -5.13
N MET A 55 4.85 -19.46 -5.28
CA MET A 55 5.65 -20.15 -6.30
C MET A 55 5.11 -19.96 -7.72
N ALA A 56 3.85 -19.52 -7.86
CA ALA A 56 3.23 -19.18 -9.12
C ALA A 56 3.08 -17.66 -9.26
N TYR A 57 3.05 -17.18 -10.51
CA TYR A 57 2.61 -15.81 -10.77
C TYR A 57 1.13 -15.65 -10.36
N PRO A 58 0.74 -14.47 -9.82
CA PRO A 58 -0.66 -14.19 -9.55
C PRO A 58 -1.46 -14.16 -10.86
N ASP A 59 -2.78 -14.33 -10.75
CA ASP A 59 -3.70 -14.08 -11.85
C ASP A 59 -3.49 -12.66 -12.42
N PRO A 60 -3.07 -12.51 -13.69
CA PRO A 60 -2.78 -11.20 -14.27
C PRO A 60 -4.00 -10.29 -14.34
N ASP A 61 -5.21 -10.85 -14.35
CA ASP A 61 -6.46 -10.09 -14.44
C ASP A 61 -7.11 -9.84 -13.07
N ALA A 62 -6.57 -10.44 -12.01
CA ALA A 62 -7.04 -10.34 -10.63
C ALA A 62 -8.56 -10.60 -10.47
N VAL A 63 -9.12 -11.55 -11.23
CA VAL A 63 -10.56 -11.74 -11.41
C VAL A 63 -11.27 -11.92 -10.07
N ALA A 64 -10.81 -12.88 -9.26
CA ALA A 64 -11.42 -13.19 -7.98
C ALA A 64 -11.37 -12.01 -6.98
N LEU A 65 -10.31 -11.20 -7.02
CA LEU A 65 -10.18 -10.01 -6.18
C LEU A 65 -11.17 -8.92 -6.62
N LYS A 66 -11.28 -8.67 -7.92
CA LYS A 66 -12.22 -7.68 -8.47
C LYS A 66 -13.67 -8.06 -8.14
N GLU A 67 -14.04 -9.33 -8.30
CA GLU A 67 -15.38 -9.83 -7.94
C GLU A 67 -15.69 -9.66 -6.45
N ALA A 68 -14.73 -9.98 -5.57
CA ALA A 68 -14.90 -9.81 -4.13
C ALA A 68 -15.11 -8.35 -3.73
N ILE A 69 -14.35 -7.42 -4.33
CA ILE A 69 -14.50 -5.97 -4.10
C ILE A 69 -15.86 -5.49 -4.66
N ALA A 70 -16.26 -5.93 -5.86
CA ALA A 70 -17.54 -5.59 -6.48
C ALA A 70 -18.71 -5.97 -5.58
N LEU A 71 -18.68 -7.19 -5.04
CA LEU A 71 -19.70 -7.68 -4.11
C LEU A 71 -19.74 -6.84 -2.83
N GLN A 72 -18.59 -6.55 -2.23
CA GLN A 72 -18.49 -5.81 -0.98
C GLN A 72 -19.03 -4.37 -1.11
N TYR A 73 -18.66 -3.68 -2.19
CA TYR A 73 -19.02 -2.27 -2.40
C TYR A 73 -20.28 -2.08 -3.25
N ARG A 74 -20.86 -3.17 -3.79
CA ARG A 74 -22.06 -3.17 -4.65
C ARG A 74 -21.90 -2.27 -5.87
N VAL A 75 -20.77 -2.42 -6.56
CA VAL A 75 -20.45 -1.72 -7.80
C VAL A 75 -20.22 -2.72 -8.94
N PRO A 76 -20.43 -2.35 -10.21
CA PRO A 76 -20.08 -3.20 -11.33
C PRO A 76 -18.58 -3.54 -11.32
N VAL A 77 -18.23 -4.78 -11.68
CA VAL A 77 -16.84 -5.26 -11.65
C VAL A 77 -15.95 -4.50 -12.64
N GLU A 78 -16.56 -4.00 -13.72
CA GLU A 78 -15.92 -3.20 -14.77
C GLU A 78 -15.49 -1.81 -14.26
N CYS A 79 -15.96 -1.39 -13.08
CA CYS A 79 -15.53 -0.16 -12.41
C CYS A 79 -14.32 -0.37 -11.48
N ILE A 80 -13.74 -1.57 -11.44
CA ILE A 80 -12.69 -1.93 -10.47
C ILE A 80 -11.38 -2.24 -11.20
N GLU A 81 -10.35 -1.50 -10.81
CA GLU A 81 -8.96 -1.83 -11.12
C GLU A 81 -8.16 -2.08 -9.85
N THR A 82 -7.18 -2.99 -9.95
CA THR A 82 -6.29 -3.36 -8.87
C THR A 82 -4.89 -2.84 -9.16
N GLY A 83 -4.12 -2.60 -8.11
CA GLY A 83 -2.75 -2.13 -8.22
C GLY A 83 -1.98 -2.41 -6.94
N ASN A 84 -0.66 -2.25 -6.99
CA ASN A 84 0.28 -2.43 -5.90
C ASN A 84 0.28 -1.21 -4.95
N GLY A 85 -0.93 -0.85 -4.48
CA GLY A 85 -1.20 0.31 -3.64
C GLY A 85 -1.74 1.52 -4.41
N ALA A 86 -2.36 2.44 -3.66
CA ALA A 86 -3.05 3.60 -4.24
C ALA A 86 -2.12 4.52 -5.05
N VAL A 87 -0.85 4.64 -4.65
CA VAL A 87 0.14 5.49 -5.34
C VAL A 87 0.36 5.04 -6.78
N GLU A 88 0.48 3.72 -7.03
CA GLU A 88 0.62 3.20 -8.39
C GLU A 88 -0.62 3.52 -9.23
N LEU A 89 -1.81 3.29 -8.68
CA LEU A 89 -3.07 3.59 -9.36
C LEU A 89 -3.19 5.08 -9.71
N MET A 90 -2.73 5.98 -8.84
CA MET A 90 -2.68 7.42 -9.14
C MET A 90 -1.75 7.72 -10.32
N TYR A 91 -0.56 7.12 -10.37
CA TYR A 91 0.36 7.29 -11.50
C TYR A 91 -0.21 6.72 -12.80
N LEU A 92 -0.83 5.55 -12.75
CA LEU A 92 -1.49 4.93 -13.90
C LEU A 92 -2.63 5.81 -14.42
N LEU A 93 -3.46 6.33 -13.52
CA LEU A 93 -4.55 7.26 -13.87
C LEU A 93 -4.03 8.48 -14.64
N CYS A 94 -2.96 9.13 -14.17
CA CYS A 94 -2.36 10.27 -14.85
C CYS A 94 -1.75 9.88 -16.22
N ARG A 95 -1.17 8.69 -16.34
CA ARG A 95 -0.60 8.19 -17.60
C ARG A 95 -1.66 7.84 -18.64
N ILE A 96 -2.80 7.32 -18.21
CA ILE A 96 -3.90 6.93 -19.10
C ILE A 96 -4.69 8.16 -19.55
N LEU A 97 -5.05 9.04 -18.63
CA LEU A 97 -5.86 10.22 -18.95
C LEU A 97 -5.07 11.34 -19.63
N THR A 98 -3.74 11.35 -19.47
CA THR A 98 -2.83 12.38 -20.01
C THR A 98 -3.38 13.81 -19.85
N PRO A 99 -3.78 14.22 -18.62
CA PRO A 99 -4.45 15.50 -18.43
C PRO A 99 -3.50 16.66 -18.73
N GLU A 100 -3.96 17.65 -19.51
CA GLU A 100 -3.19 18.86 -19.77
C GLU A 100 -3.01 19.73 -18.52
N ARG A 101 -4.02 19.71 -17.63
CA ARG A 101 -4.06 20.49 -16.39
C ARG A 101 -4.70 19.67 -15.27
N VAL A 102 -4.10 19.71 -14.09
CA VAL A 102 -4.59 19.05 -12.87
C VAL A 102 -4.64 20.09 -11.75
N LEU A 103 -5.71 20.04 -10.95
CA LEU A 103 -5.86 20.84 -9.74
C LEU A 103 -5.79 19.93 -8.52
N THR A 104 -4.95 20.27 -7.53
CA THR A 104 -4.84 19.55 -6.26
C THR A 104 -4.97 20.52 -5.09
N PRO A 105 -5.63 20.14 -3.99
CA PRO A 105 -5.54 20.90 -2.74
C PRO A 105 -4.09 20.86 -2.21
N SER A 106 -3.70 21.84 -1.38
CA SER A 106 -2.39 21.86 -0.72
C SER A 106 -2.55 22.35 0.73
N PRO A 107 -1.88 21.72 1.72
CA PRO A 107 -0.96 20.58 1.59
C PRO A 107 -1.67 19.25 1.30
N THR A 108 -0.93 18.26 0.79
CA THR A 108 -1.36 16.87 0.56
C THR A 108 -0.50 15.90 1.33
#